data_AF-A0A2W4P4M0-F1
#
_entry.id   AF-A0A2W4P4M0-F1
#
_cell.length_a   1.000
_cell.length_b   1.000
_cell.length_c   1.000
_cell.angle_alpha   90.00
_cell.angle_beta   90.00
_cell.angle_gamma   90.00
#
_symmetry.space_group_name_H-M   'P 1'
#
loop_
_entity.id
_entity.type
_entity.pdbx_description
1 polymer ?
#
loop_
_entity_poly.entity_id
_entity_poly.type
_entity_poly.pdbx_seq_one_letter_code
_entity_poly.pdbx_strand_id
1 'polypeptide(L)' 'MDTESLYGTVMVSIGRNIFDAPAPYSGMKGENYSNAHFDICCRRKNLYLDGELIVRDDETFAVPELAF' A
#
# COMPACT_ATOMS: atom_id res chain seq x y z
N MET A 1 13.25 3.59 10.98
CA MET A 1 11.91 3.13 10.57
C MET A 1 11.81 3.47 9.11
N ASP A 2 11.64 2.46 8.26
CA ASP A 2 11.53 2.64 6.82
C ASP A 2 10.22 3.39 6.53
N THR A 3 10.24 4.31 5.55
CA THR A 3 9.08 5.15 5.21
C THR A 3 7.83 4.33 4.86
N GLU A 4 8.05 3.10 4.43
CA GLU A 4 7.11 2.05 4.07
C GLU A 4 6.29 1.55 5.27
N SER A 5 6.78 1.75 6.49
CA SER A 5 6.16 1.27 7.74
C SER A 5 5.53 2.39 8.59
N LEU A 6 5.50 3.62 8.09
CA LEU A 6 5.00 4.75 8.86
C LEU A 6 3.46 4.71 8.99
N TYR A 7 2.95 4.96 10.19
CA TYR A 7 1.50 4.95 10.45
C TYR A 7 0.74 5.88 9.50
N GLY A 8 -0.36 5.37 8.96
CA GLY A 8 -1.21 6.07 8.01
C GLY A 8 -0.55 6.37 6.65
N THR A 9 0.72 5.99 6.40
CA THR A 9 1.35 6.13 5.08
C THR A 9 0.62 5.29 4.04
N VAL A 10 0.60 5.74 2.78
CA VAL A 10 0.08 4.93 1.67
C VAL A 10 1.21 4.75 0.69
N MET A 11 1.50 3.51 0.35
CA MET A 11 2.57 3.17 -0.57
C MET A 11 1.99 2.68 -1.89
N VAL A 12 2.52 3.21 -2.98
CA VAL A 12 2.30 2.65 -4.32
C VAL A 12 3.65 2.18 -4.84
N SER A 13 3.72 0.91 -5.20
CA SER A 13 4.93 0.29 -5.74
C SER A 13 4.80 0.13 -7.25
N ILE A 14 5.84 0.52 -7.98
CA ILE A 14 5.91 0.39 -9.43
C ILE A 14 6.93 -0.68 -9.79
N GLY A 15 6.47 -1.66 -10.56
CA GLY A 15 7.29 -2.76 -11.07
C GLY A 15 6.88 -4.09 -10.47
N ARG A 16 7.69 -5.10 -10.80
CA ARG A 16 7.66 -6.51 -10.40
C ARG A 16 6.51 -6.93 -9.46
N ASN A 17 5.37 -7.32 -10.02
CA ASN A 17 4.29 -7.99 -9.26
C ASN A 17 4.18 -9.50 -9.55
N ILE A 18 5.19 -10.07 -10.21
CA ILE A 18 5.32 -11.49 -10.57
C ILE A 18 5.65 -12.40 -9.37
N PHE A 19 5.25 -12.04 -8.16
CA PHE A 19 5.47 -12.92 -7.01
C PHE A 19 4.78 -14.27 -7.29
N ASP A 20 5.58 -15.33 -7.29
CA ASP A 20 5.20 -16.72 -7.57
C ASP A 20 5.51 -17.62 -6.37
N ALA A 21 5.55 -17.03 -5.17
CA ALA A 21 5.86 -17.74 -3.95
C ALA A 21 4.87 -18.91 -3.74
N PRO A 22 5.35 -20.07 -3.25
CA PRO A 22 4.55 -21.29 -3.15
C PRO A 22 3.45 -21.21 -2.07
N ALA A 23 3.45 -20.17 -1.25
CA ALA A 23 2.46 -19.98 -0.20
C ALA A 23 1.14 -19.42 -0.78
N PRO A 24 -0.03 -19.93 -0.32
CA PRO A 24 -1.33 -19.38 -0.70
C PRO A 24 -1.38 -17.86 -0.52
N TYR A 25 -1.92 -17.15 -1.52
CA TYR A 25 -2.02 -15.69 -1.57
C TYR A 25 -0.71 -14.90 -1.60
N SER A 26 0.45 -15.58 -1.62
CA SER A 26 1.77 -14.93 -1.78
C SER A 26 2.19 -14.74 -3.24
N GLY A 27 1.31 -15.10 -4.19
CA GLY A 27 1.49 -14.81 -5.59
C GLY A 27 0.20 -14.31 -6.25
N MET A 28 0.29 -13.16 -6.92
CA MET A 28 -0.87 -12.47 -7.51
C MET A 28 -1.12 -12.88 -8.97
N LYS A 29 -0.34 -13.81 -9.52
CA LYS A 29 -0.28 -14.10 -10.97
C LYS A 29 -0.15 -12.82 -11.82
N GLY A 30 0.58 -11.84 -11.28
CA GLY A 30 0.71 -10.54 -11.92
C GLY A 30 1.56 -10.62 -13.19
N GLU A 31 1.24 -9.76 -14.16
CA GLU A 31 1.95 -9.69 -15.45
C GLU A 31 3.02 -8.58 -15.47
N ASN A 32 3.09 -7.73 -14.43
CA ASN A 32 4.06 -6.64 -14.34
C ASN A 32 5.44 -7.21 -14.01
N TYR A 33 6.18 -7.60 -15.05
CA TYR A 33 7.57 -8.01 -14.99
C TYR A 33 8.49 -6.83 -15.27
N SER A 34 9.39 -6.54 -14.34
CA SER A 34 10.38 -5.47 -14.47
C SER A 34 11.64 -5.83 -13.69
N ASN A 35 12.81 -5.43 -14.22
CA ASN A 35 14.10 -5.51 -13.53
C ASN A 35 14.30 -4.38 -12.50
N ALA A 36 13.40 -3.40 -12.48
CA ALA A 36 13.38 -2.31 -11.54
C ALA A 36 12.11 -2.34 -10.69
N HIS A 37 12.24 -1.87 -9.45
CA HIS A 37 11.17 -1.75 -8.46
C HIS A 37 11.36 -0.44 -7.70
N PHE A 38 10.30 0.34 -7.55
CA PHE A 38 10.33 1.62 -6.84
C PHE A 38 9.11 1.76 -5.95
N ASP A 39 9.34 2.13 -4.70
CA ASP A 39 8.30 2.38 -3.72
C ASP A 39 8.10 3.89 -3.54
N ILE A 40 6.85 4.34 -3.64
CA ILE A 40 6.48 5.74 -3.47
C ILE A 40 5.59 5.84 -2.23
N CYS A 41 6.14 6.42 -1.16
CA CYS A 41 5.44 6.66 0.09
C CYS A 41 4.71 8.02 0.05
N CYS A 42 3.39 7.98 -0.13
CA CYS A 42 2.53 9.15 -0.12
C CYS A 42 2.24 9.59 1.32
N ARG A 43 2.65 10.81 1.65
CA ARG A 43 2.37 11.49 2.93
C ARG A 43 1.29 12.55 2.74
N ARG A 44 0.56 12.90 3.79
CA ARG A 44 -0.47 13.96 3.78
C ARG A 44 -1.44 13.92 2.59
N LYS A 45 -2.23 12.85 2.53
CA LYS A 45 -3.15 12.48 1.45
C LYS A 45 -4.43 11.92 2.04
N ASN A 46 -5.51 11.98 1.28
CA ASN A 46 -6.72 11.23 1.57
C ASN A 46 -6.72 9.92 0.77
N LEU A 47 -6.94 8.79 1.43
CA LEU A 47 -7.17 7.50 0.79
C LEU A 47 -8.65 7.15 0.83
N TYR A 48 -9.21 6.84 -0.32
CA TYR A 48 -10.56 6.32 -0.45
C TYR A 48 -10.53 4.90 -1.03
N LEU A 49 -11.35 4.01 -0.49
CA LEU A 49 -11.64 2.70 -1.07
C LEU A 49 -13.14 2.66 -1.36
N ASP A 50 -13.50 2.38 -2.62
CA ASP A 50 -14.90 2.33 -3.08
C ASP A 50 -15.74 3.58 -2.72
N GLY A 51 -15.09 4.74 -2.63
CA GLY A 51 -15.71 6.03 -2.27
C GLY A 51 -15.73 6.34 -0.77
N GLU A 52 -15.37 5.39 0.10
CA GLU A 52 -15.30 5.57 1.54
C GLU A 52 -13.91 6.08 1.96
N LEU A 53 -13.88 7.10 2.83
CA LEU A 53 -12.62 7.65 3.35
C LEU A 53 -12.02 6.68 4.38
N ILE A 54 -10.78 6.24 4.13
CA ILE A 54 -10.06 5.30 5.00
C ILE A 54 -8.95 5.99 5.78
N VAL A 55 -8.19 6.87 5.13
CA VAL A 55 -7.07 7.61 5.76
C VAL A 55 -7.22 9.10 5.46
N ARG A 56 -7.08 9.92 6.49
CA ARG A 56 -7.11 11.38 6.41
C ARG A 56 -5.73 11.96 6.08
N ASP A 57 -5.69 13.21 5.65
CA ASP A 57 -4.47 13.95 5.33
C ASP A 57 -3.55 14.21 6.54
N ASP A 58 -4.06 14.05 7.76
CA ASP A 58 -3.30 14.05 9.01
C ASP A 58 -2.75 12.67 9.39
N GLU A 59 -2.89 11.68 8.50
CA GLU A 59 -2.36 10.33 8.63
C GLU A 59 -3.08 9.47 9.69
N THR A 60 -4.27 9.90 10.13
CA THR A 60 -5.17 9.10 10.97
C THR A 60 -6.14 8.25 10.14
N PHE A 61 -6.53 7.10 10.69
CA PHE A 61 -7.58 6.27 10.10
C PHE A 61 -8.96 6.86 10.38
N ALA A 62 -9.81 6.88 9.36
CA ALA A 62 -11.20 7.32 9.46
C ALA A 62 -12.15 6.21 9.91
N VAL A 63 -11.71 4.96 9.82
CA VAL A 63 -12.42 3.76 10.25
C VAL A 63 -12.03 3.45 11.70
N PRO A 64 -12.94 3.56 12.69
CA PRO A 64 -12.60 3.41 14.12
C PRO A 64 -11.96 2.07 14.47
N GLU A 65 -12.34 0.99 13.79
CA GLU A 65 -11.82 -0.36 14.01
C GLU A 65 -10.35 -0.52 13.58
N LEU A 66 -9.83 0.42 12.79
CA LEU A 66 -8.45 0.45 12.29
C LEU A 66 -7.59 1.51 12.99
N ALA A 67 -8.16 2.30 13.90
CA ALA A 67 -7.44 3.30 14.66
C ALA A 67 -6.73 2.65 15.87
N PHE A 68 -5.42 2.87 16.00
CA PHE A 68 -4.58 2.43 17.11
C PHE A 68 -4.23 3.58 18.06
#